data_AF-A0A6P7FVJ2-F1
#
_entry.id   AF-A0A6P7FVJ2-F1
#
_cell.length_a   1.000
_cell.length_b   1.000
_cell.length_c   1.000
_cell.angle_alpha   90.00
_cell.angle_beta   90.00
_cell.angle_gamma   90.00
#
_symmetry.space_group_name_H-M   'P 1'
#
loop_
_entity.id
_entity.type
_entity.pdbx_description
1 polymer ?
#
loop_
_entity_poly.entity_id
_entity_poly.type
_entity_poly.pdbx_seq_one_letter_code
_entity_poly.pdbx_strand_id
1 'polypeptide(L)'
;MQAEGHTFDNFLTQLRKAVKTTSYQNQDEMVRGRIVMSIWDNNTQEKLLSEPKLTLTKAIEFCRAVEVSKSQSKALQSELGVNALRSKPSSSSTPNLNQSSCHRCGYKHKENANCPAIGKSCAKCQKPNYFASVCKLDEKKKEKDRS
;
A
#
# COMPACT_ATOMS: atom_id res chain seq x y z
N MET A 1 -2.47 2.55 19.34
CA MET A 1 -1.25 3.05 19.98
C MET A 1 -0.18 3.12 18.91
N GLN A 2 0.47 4.27 18.74
CA GLN A 2 1.72 4.43 17.99
C GLN A 2 2.10 5.91 18.09
N ALA A 3 2.69 6.27 19.23
CA ALA A 3 3.68 7.34 19.26
C ALA A 3 5.03 6.69 18.94
N GLU A 4 5.87 7.38 18.18
CA GLU A 4 7.24 6.95 17.88
C GLU A 4 7.96 6.62 19.20
N GLY A 5 8.36 5.35 19.39
CA GLY A 5 9.14 4.91 20.56
C GLY A 5 8.49 3.86 21.48
N HIS A 6 7.22 3.50 21.29
CA HIS A 6 6.61 2.40 22.07
C HIS A 6 6.64 1.08 21.28
N THR A 7 7.50 0.15 21.68
CA THR A 7 7.51 -1.23 21.16
C THR A 7 6.28 -2.00 21.61
N PHE A 8 5.93 -3.05 20.87
CA PHE A 8 4.86 -3.97 21.28
C PHE A 8 5.07 -4.52 22.70
N ASP A 9 6.31 -4.84 23.08
CA ASP A 9 6.62 -5.38 24.40
C ASP A 9 6.36 -4.37 25.55
N ASN A 10 6.58 -3.08 25.32
CA ASN A 10 6.25 -2.05 26.31
C ASN A 10 4.72 -1.98 26.53
N PHE A 11 3.95 -2.00 25.44
CA PHE A 11 2.49 -2.09 25.51
C PHE A 11 2.03 -3.34 26.25
N LEU A 12 2.58 -4.52 25.91
CA LEU A 12 2.23 -5.79 26.55
C LEU A 12 2.52 -5.75 28.06
N THR A 13 3.64 -5.16 28.46
CA THR A 13 4.02 -5.02 29.87
C THR A 13 3.04 -4.16 30.64
N GLN A 14 2.68 -3.00 30.09
CA GLN A 14 1.69 -2.10 30.69
C GLN A 14 0.32 -2.75 30.78
N LEU A 15 -0.10 -3.44 29.71
CA LEU A 15 -1.37 -4.17 29.66
C LEU A 15 -1.42 -5.26 30.73
N ARG A 16 -0.36 -6.07 30.87
CA ARG A 16 -0.28 -7.11 31.92
C ARG A 16 -0.33 -6.49 33.32
N LYS A 17 0.34 -5.37 33.55
CA LYS A 17 0.28 -4.66 34.85
C LYS A 17 -1.14 -4.17 35.16
N ALA A 18 -1.84 -3.62 34.16
CA ALA A 18 -3.21 -3.15 34.31
C ALA A 18 -4.20 -4.30 34.57
N VAL A 19 -4.03 -5.44 33.89
CA VAL A 19 -4.91 -6.60 34.11
C VAL A 19 -4.65 -7.26 35.47
N LYS A 20 -3.42 -7.23 35.98
CA LYS A 20 -3.11 -7.75 37.33
C LYS A 20 -3.93 -7.10 38.45
N THR A 21 -4.34 -5.84 38.30
CA THR A 21 -5.15 -5.13 39.30
C THR A 21 -6.66 -5.34 39.14
N THR A 22 -7.07 -6.25 38.24
CA THR A 22 -8.49 -6.51 37.95
C THR A 22 -8.88 -7.92 38.37
N SER A 23 -10.12 -8.09 38.87
CA SER A 23 -10.66 -9.39 39.32
C SER A 23 -11.10 -10.32 38.18
N TYR A 24 -10.49 -10.23 36.99
CA TYR A 24 -10.81 -11.16 35.90
C TYR A 24 -10.28 -12.55 36.23
N GLN A 25 -11.15 -13.56 36.13
CA GLN A 25 -10.80 -14.96 36.35
C GLN A 25 -9.78 -15.46 35.32
N ASN A 26 -9.91 -15.02 34.06
CA ASN A 26 -8.98 -15.35 33.00
C ASN A 26 -8.30 -14.09 32.47
N GLN A 27 -7.18 -13.74 33.10
CA GLN A 27 -6.38 -12.57 32.71
C GLN A 27 -5.81 -12.73 31.29
N ASP A 28 -5.46 -13.94 30.88
CA ASP A 28 -4.90 -14.21 29.55
C ASP A 28 -5.89 -13.94 28.43
N GLU A 29 -7.16 -14.31 28.64
CA GLU A 29 -8.24 -14.01 27.70
C GLU A 29 -8.47 -12.50 27.57
N MET A 30 -8.43 -11.78 28.69
CA MET A 30 -8.58 -10.32 28.69
C MET A 30 -7.42 -9.65 27.94
N VAL A 31 -6.18 -10.05 28.26
CA VAL A 31 -4.97 -9.53 27.59
C VAL A 31 -5.03 -9.84 26.09
N ARG A 32 -5.39 -11.07 25.70
CA ARG A 32 -5.55 -11.48 24.30
C ARG A 32 -6.57 -10.60 23.59
N GLY A 33 -7.76 -10.41 24.17
CA GLY A 33 -8.80 -9.57 23.60
C GLY A 33 -8.35 -8.12 23.42
N ARG A 34 -7.67 -7.55 24.42
CA ARG A 34 -7.13 -6.19 24.33
C ARG A 34 -6.03 -6.06 23.30
N ILE A 35 -5.17 -7.06 23.12
CA ILE A 35 -4.17 -7.07 22.04
C ILE A 35 -4.89 -6.95 20.70
N VAL A 36 -5.84 -7.85 20.40
CA VAL A 36 -6.56 -7.87 19.12
C VAL A 36 -7.31 -6.55 18.87
N MET A 37 -7.97 -5.99 19.88
CA MET A 37 -8.69 -4.71 19.77
C MET A 37 -7.76 -3.50 19.63
N SER A 38 -6.52 -3.58 20.13
CA SER A 38 -5.57 -2.46 20.11
C SER A 38 -4.76 -2.37 18.82
N ILE A 39 -4.87 -3.37 17.92
CA ILE A 39 -4.19 -3.40 16.62
C ILE A 39 -4.93 -2.49 15.64
N TRP A 40 -4.21 -1.54 15.05
CA TRP A 40 -4.74 -0.60 14.06
C TRP A 40 -4.66 -1.10 12.62
N ASP A 41 -3.83 -2.11 12.35
CA ASP A 41 -3.72 -2.70 11.02
C ASP A 41 -4.80 -3.76 10.83
N ASN A 42 -5.82 -3.43 10.03
CA ASN A 42 -6.96 -4.30 9.78
C ASN A 42 -6.55 -5.69 9.27
N ASN A 43 -5.51 -5.78 8.43
CA ASN A 43 -5.01 -7.07 7.93
C ASN A 43 -4.44 -7.95 9.05
N THR A 44 -3.65 -7.36 9.95
CA THR A 44 -3.11 -8.05 11.14
C THR A 44 -4.25 -8.47 12.06
N GLN A 45 -5.24 -7.59 12.26
CA GLN A 45 -6.39 -7.86 13.12
C GLN A 45 -7.27 -9.00 12.58
N GLU A 46 -7.61 -8.97 11.29
CA GLU A 46 -8.42 -10.00 10.62
C GLU A 46 -7.74 -11.37 10.71
N LYS A 47 -6.43 -11.45 10.47
CA LYS A 47 -5.66 -12.70 10.60
C LYS A 47 -5.76 -13.28 12.01
N LEU A 48 -5.61 -12.46 13.04
CA LEU A 48 -5.76 -12.91 14.43
C LEU A 48 -7.18 -13.36 14.75
N LEU A 49 -8.20 -12.67 14.23
CA LEU A 49 -9.61 -13.02 14.41
C LEU A 49 -9.99 -14.31 13.66
N SER A 50 -9.32 -14.61 12.55
CA SER A 50 -9.55 -15.83 11.76
C SER A 50 -8.93 -17.09 12.38
N GLU A 51 -8.06 -16.96 13.39
CA GLU A 51 -7.41 -18.09 14.07
C GLU A 51 -8.41 -18.78 15.02
N PRO A 52 -8.83 -20.04 14.74
CA PRO A 52 -9.88 -20.71 15.50
C PRO A 52 -9.48 -21.01 16.96
N LYS A 53 -8.18 -21.14 17.24
CA LYS A 53 -7.63 -21.33 18.58
C LYS A 53 -6.50 -20.35 18.85
N LEU A 54 -6.87 -19.06 18.95
CA LEU A 54 -5.93 -18.00 19.29
C LEU A 54 -5.58 -18.06 20.78
N THR A 55 -4.33 -18.38 21.13
CA THR A 55 -3.84 -18.29 22.51
C THR A 55 -3.14 -16.94 22.74
N LEU A 56 -2.95 -16.54 24.00
CA LEU A 56 -2.19 -15.34 24.33
C LEU A 56 -0.77 -15.41 23.74
N THR A 57 -0.10 -16.56 23.88
CA THR A 57 1.25 -16.79 23.32
C THR A 57 1.28 -16.57 21.80
N LYS A 58 0.35 -17.19 21.06
CA LYS A 58 0.24 -17.00 19.61
C LYS A 58 0.02 -15.54 19.23
N ALA A 59 -0.85 -14.83 19.95
CA ALA A 59 -1.10 -13.42 19.69
C ALA A 59 0.16 -12.56 19.91
N ILE A 60 0.93 -12.83 20.96
CA ILE A 60 2.20 -12.15 21.26
C ILE A 60 3.25 -12.42 20.17
N GLU A 61 3.46 -13.69 19.82
CA GLU A 61 4.41 -14.10 18.79
C GLU A 61 4.07 -13.47 17.43
N PHE A 62 2.79 -13.49 17.06
CA PHE A 62 2.33 -12.88 15.83
C PHE A 62 2.58 -11.37 15.80
N CYS A 63 2.26 -10.65 16.87
CA CYS A 63 2.49 -9.20 16.94
C CYS A 63 3.97 -8.85 16.86
N ARG A 64 4.85 -9.61 17.54
CA ARG A 64 6.31 -9.45 17.44
C ARG A 64 6.81 -9.73 16.03
N ALA A 65 6.35 -10.81 15.40
CA ALA A 65 6.71 -11.14 14.03
C ALA A 65 6.32 -10.03 13.04
N VAL A 66 5.13 -9.44 13.21
CA VAL A 66 4.67 -8.31 12.40
C VAL A 66 5.52 -7.06 12.63
N GLU A 67 5.87 -6.74 13.88
CA GLU A 67 6.74 -5.61 14.22
C GLU A 67 8.13 -5.75 13.58
N VAL A 68 8.75 -6.93 13.72
CA VAL A 68 10.03 -7.25 13.11
C VAL A 68 9.95 -7.21 11.58
N SER A 69 8.93 -7.83 10.99
CA SER A 69 8.74 -7.85 9.53
C SER A 69 8.57 -6.44 8.95
N LYS A 70 7.82 -5.57 9.63
CA LYS A 70 7.66 -4.15 9.24
C LYS A 70 8.97 -3.38 9.36
N SER A 71 9.73 -3.59 10.44
CA SER A 71 11.02 -2.95 10.66
C SER A 71 12.04 -3.36 9.58
N GLN A 72 12.16 -4.66 9.31
CA GLN A 72 13.04 -5.19 8.26
C GLN A 72 12.62 -4.71 6.87
N SER A 73 11.32 -4.73 6.56
CA SER A 73 10.81 -4.22 5.28
C SER A 73 11.14 -2.75 5.08
N LYS A 74 11.04 -1.93 6.14
CA LYS A 74 11.40 -0.51 6.10
C LYS A 74 12.91 -0.32 5.88
N ALA A 75 13.75 -1.11 6.56
CA ALA A 75 15.20 -1.08 6.38
C ALA A 75 15.60 -1.43 4.94
N LEU A 76 15.07 -2.53 4.39
CA LEU A 76 15.30 -2.94 3.00
C LEU A 76 14.84 -1.87 1.99
N GLN A 77 13.68 -1.24 2.21
CA GLN A 77 13.19 -0.14 1.37
C GLN A 77 14.11 1.09 1.42
N SER A 78 14.69 1.40 2.59
CA SER A 78 15.63 2.50 2.73
C SER A 78 16.99 2.22 2.07
N GLU A 79 17.47 0.97 2.12
CA GLU A 79 18.74 0.60 1.48
C GLU A 79 18.63 0.56 -0.05
N LEU A 80 17.47 0.19 -0.59
CA LEU A 80 17.25 0.12 -2.03
C LEU A 80 16.97 1.47 -2.69
N GLY A 81 16.93 2.59 -1.94
CA GLY A 81 16.71 3.93 -2.49
C GLY A 81 15.41 4.09 -3.31
N VAL A 82 14.47 3.16 -3.19
CA VAL A 82 13.23 3.13 -3.98
C VAL A 82 12.17 4.01 -3.31
N ASN A 83 12.31 5.32 -3.48
CA ASN A 83 11.26 6.29 -3.18
C ASN A 83 10.17 6.33 -4.28
N ALA A 84 10.07 5.28 -5.10
CA ALA A 84 9.17 5.20 -6.23
C ALA A 84 7.89 4.47 -5.84
N LEU A 85 6.76 5.18 -5.93
CA LEU A 85 5.37 4.68 -5.90
C LEU A 85 4.73 4.47 -4.52
N ARG A 86 4.70 5.53 -3.70
CA ARG A 86 3.50 5.78 -2.85
C ARG A 86 2.39 6.42 -3.70
N SER A 87 1.90 5.70 -4.71
CA SER A 87 0.59 5.98 -5.26
C SER A 87 -0.44 5.34 -4.33
N LYS A 88 -0.96 6.12 -3.38
CA LYS A 88 -2.20 5.78 -2.65
C LYS A 88 -3.30 5.50 -3.68
N PRO A 89 -3.97 4.34 -3.67
CA PRO A 89 -5.32 4.25 -4.20
C PRO A 89 -6.25 4.71 -3.09
N SER A 90 -6.51 6.01 -3.00
CA SER A 90 -7.65 6.50 -2.23
C SER A 90 -8.90 6.47 -3.11
N SER A 91 -9.99 6.02 -2.49
CA SER A 91 -11.39 6.20 -2.86
C SER A 91 -11.90 5.49 -4.11
N SER A 92 -12.65 4.40 -3.87
CA SER A 92 -14.04 4.24 -4.32
C SER A 92 -14.47 5.09 -5.53
N SER A 93 -14.55 4.46 -6.70
CA SER A 93 -15.43 4.90 -7.78
C SER A 93 -15.74 3.70 -8.66
N THR A 94 -17.04 3.44 -8.76
CA THR A 94 -17.73 2.63 -9.76
C THR A 94 -17.00 2.52 -11.11
N PRO A 95 -17.04 1.36 -11.79
CA PRO A 95 -16.46 1.22 -13.12
C PRO A 95 -17.31 1.97 -14.13
N ASN A 96 -17.04 3.25 -14.34
CA ASN A 96 -17.62 4.01 -15.44
C ASN A 96 -16.85 3.64 -16.72
N LEU A 97 -17.52 2.91 -17.61
CA LEU A 97 -16.97 2.26 -18.81
C LEU A 97 -16.48 3.20 -19.93
N ASN A 98 -16.42 4.52 -19.72
CA ASN A 98 -16.16 5.47 -20.81
C ASN A 98 -14.99 6.45 -20.58
N GLN A 99 -13.91 6.03 -19.91
CA GLN A 99 -12.63 6.76 -20.01
C GLN A 99 -11.76 6.16 -21.12
N SER A 100 -11.90 6.70 -22.33
CA SER A 100 -10.98 6.44 -23.44
C SER A 100 -9.56 6.88 -23.07
N SER A 101 -8.56 6.13 -23.53
CA SER A 101 -7.16 6.47 -23.32
C SER A 101 -6.81 7.77 -24.05
N CYS A 102 -6.03 8.63 -23.39
CA CYS A 102 -5.63 9.90 -23.98
C CYS A 102 -4.75 9.67 -25.20
N HIS A 103 -5.10 10.29 -26.33
CA HIS A 103 -4.35 10.20 -27.59
C HIS A 103 -2.92 10.79 -27.53
N ARG A 104 -2.56 11.52 -26.47
CA ARG A 104 -1.24 12.14 -26.31
C ARG A 104 -0.28 11.31 -25.46
N CYS A 105 -0.76 10.74 -24.35
CA CYS A 105 0.09 10.00 -23.42
C CYS A 105 -0.25 8.50 -23.33
N GLY A 106 -1.41 8.06 -23.82
CA GLY A 106 -1.89 6.67 -23.73
C GLY A 106 -2.55 6.31 -22.39
N TYR A 107 -2.47 7.18 -21.38
CA TYR A 107 -3.07 6.94 -20.06
C TYR A 107 -4.54 7.36 -20.00
N LYS A 108 -5.29 6.79 -19.05
CA LYS A 108 -6.67 7.21 -18.76
C LYS A 108 -6.66 8.41 -17.82
N HIS A 109 -7.17 9.54 -18.28
CA HIS A 109 -7.39 10.73 -17.46
C HIS A 109 -8.54 11.57 -18.04
N LYS A 110 -9.12 12.47 -17.23
CA LYS A 110 -10.17 13.39 -17.69
C LYS A 110 -9.65 14.28 -18.82
N GLU A 111 -10.52 14.64 -19.76
CA GLU A 111 -10.23 15.63 -20.80
C GLU A 111 -9.88 16.97 -20.11
N ASN A 112 -8.77 17.59 -20.50
CA ASN A 112 -8.14 18.75 -19.85
C ASN A 112 -7.44 18.53 -18.49
N ALA A 113 -7.21 17.29 -18.06
CA ALA A 113 -6.25 17.04 -16.99
C ALA A 113 -4.81 17.38 -17.46
N ASN A 114 -3.91 17.71 -16.51
CA ASN A 114 -2.48 17.92 -16.74
C ASN A 114 -1.84 16.69 -17.41
N CYS A 115 -1.96 16.61 -18.74
CA CYS A 115 -1.50 15.48 -19.51
C CYS A 115 0.03 15.47 -19.50
N PRO A 116 0.70 14.41 -19.01
CA PRO A 116 2.16 14.35 -18.87
C PRO A 116 2.91 14.51 -20.20
N ALA A 117 2.21 14.31 -21.32
CA ALA A 117 2.77 14.45 -22.65
C ALA A 117 2.86 15.91 -23.13
N ILE A 118 2.13 16.85 -22.51
CA ILE A 118 2.19 18.28 -22.89
C ILE A 118 3.59 18.80 -22.61
N GLY A 119 4.22 19.43 -23.62
CA GLY A 119 5.59 19.95 -23.53
C GLY A 119 6.70 18.89 -23.58
N LYS A 120 6.37 17.60 -23.71
CA LYS A 120 7.36 16.53 -23.93
C LYS A 120 7.47 16.17 -25.41
N SER A 121 8.68 15.82 -25.84
CA SER A 121 8.95 15.39 -27.22
C SER A 121 8.92 13.87 -27.33
N CYS A 122 8.30 13.37 -28.40
CA CYS A 122 8.21 11.96 -28.70
C CYS A 122 9.61 11.39 -29.01
N ALA A 123 10.02 10.34 -28.32
CA ALA A 123 11.34 9.72 -28.54
C ALA A 123 11.53 9.10 -29.95
N LYS A 124 10.45 8.76 -30.66
CA LYS A 124 10.51 8.14 -32.00
C LYS A 124 10.66 9.16 -33.15
N CYS A 125 10.16 10.38 -32.98
CA CYS A 125 10.08 11.35 -34.08
C CYS A 125 10.39 12.79 -33.68
N GLN A 126 10.70 13.00 -32.40
CA GLN A 126 11.09 14.26 -31.79
C GLN A 126 10.03 15.38 -31.87
N LYS A 127 8.80 15.07 -32.31
CA LYS A 127 7.69 16.04 -32.30
C LYS A 127 7.11 16.20 -30.88
N PRO A 128 6.70 17.42 -30.49
CA PRO A 128 6.21 17.70 -29.14
C PRO A 128 4.76 17.23 -28.91
N ASN A 129 4.37 17.21 -27.63
CA ASN A 129 3.00 17.01 -27.12
C ASN A 129 2.45 15.58 -27.12
N TYR A 130 3.28 14.56 -27.35
CA TYR A 130 2.89 13.16 -27.26
C TYR A 130 4.08 12.22 -26.98
N PHE A 131 3.77 11.00 -26.51
CA PHE A 131 4.77 9.98 -26.22
C PHE A 131 5.00 9.02 -27.39
N ALA A 132 6.16 8.36 -27.39
CA ALA A 132 6.54 7.33 -28.36
C ALA A 132 5.55 6.14 -28.43
N SER A 133 4.83 5.88 -27.34
CA SER A 133 3.80 4.84 -27.24
C SER A 133 2.59 5.08 -28.15
N VAL A 134 2.25 6.34 -28.43
CA VAL A 134 1.09 6.73 -29.26
C VAL A 134 1.50 7.38 -30.59
N CYS A 135 2.78 7.25 -30.96
CA CYS A 135 3.33 7.85 -32.17
C CYS A 135 2.88 7.10 -33.42
N LYS A 136 2.16 7.79 -34.31
CA LYS A 136 1.64 7.24 -35.58
C LYS A 136 2.62 7.31 -36.77
N LEU A 137 3.87 7.73 -36.55
CA LEU A 137 4.83 7.88 -37.65
C LEU A 137 5.38 6.55 -38.16
N ASP A 138 5.28 5.48 -37.36
CA ASP A 138 5.61 4.11 -37.80
C ASP A 138 4.63 3.63 -38.88
N GLU A 139 3.34 3.95 -38.75
CA GLU A 139 2.30 3.55 -39.71
C GLU A 139 2.47 4.26 -41.06
N LYS A 140 2.87 5.54 -41.05
CA LYS A 140 3.09 6.32 -42.28
C LYS A 140 4.34 5.92 -43.07
N LYS A 141 5.32 5.22 -42.46
CA LYS A 141 6.50 4.72 -43.19
C LYS A 141 6.21 3.44 -43.98
N LYS A 142 5.24 2.62 -43.56
CA LYS A 142 4.85 1.40 -44.28
C LYS A 142 4.00 1.66 -45.53
N GLU A 143 3.30 2.78 -45.58
CA GLU A 143 2.43 3.14 -46.71
C GLU A 143 3.20 3.80 -47.87
N LYS A 144 4.38 4.39 -47.58
CA LYS A 144 5.22 5.06 -48.58
C LYS A 144 6.18 4.14 -49.34
N ASP A 145 6.30 2.88 -48.89
CA ASP A 145 7.15 1.85 -49.52
C ASP A 145 6.31 0.90 -50.43
N ARG A 146 5.00 1.17 -50.56
CA ARG A 146 4.04 0.34 -51.31
C ARG A 146 3.34 1.11 -52.46
N SER A 147 3.91 2.25 -52.88
CA SER A 147 3.53 3.01 -54.08
C SER A 147 4.72 3.20 -55.01
#